data_AF-A0A9Q0TFV0-F1
#
_entry.id   AF-A0A9Q0TFV0-F1
#
_cell.length_a   1.000
_cell.length_b   1.000
_cell.length_c   1.000
_cell.angle_alpha   90.00
_cell.angle_beta   90.00
_cell.angle_gamma   90.00
#
_symmetry.space_group_name_H-M   'P 1'
#
loop_
_entity.id
_entity.type
_entity.pdbx_description
1 polymer ?
#
loop_
_entity_poly.entity_id
_entity_poly.type
_entity_poly.pdbx_seq_one_letter_code
_entity_poly.pdbx_strand_id
1 'polypeptide(L)'
;MDFFPLWAKLVESLSEGDYRKDMARFRPENLEHNQQLFDRVNEIAARKQCTPSQLALAWIHHQGDDVCPIPGTTKIENFNQNVGALSLRLTPEEMAELESIASSDAVRGERSEDGFSTFKDSDTPPLSSWKAI
;
A
#
# COMPACT_ATOMS: atom_id res chain seq x y z
N MET A 1 5.41 -1.28 -18.96
CA MET A 1 6.66 -0.81 -18.30
C MET A 1 6.40 -0.89 -16.82
N ASP A 2 6.99 -1.90 -16.19
CA ASP A 2 6.68 -2.34 -14.84
C ASP A 2 7.19 -1.33 -13.82
N PHE A 3 6.26 -0.63 -13.17
CA PHE A 3 6.58 0.46 -12.26
C PHE A 3 6.91 -0.02 -10.83
N PHE A 4 6.86 -1.33 -10.57
CA PHE A 4 7.17 -1.88 -9.26
C PHE A 4 8.46 -2.70 -9.29
N PRO A 5 9.55 -2.23 -8.66
CA PRO A 5 10.70 -3.08 -8.41
C PRO A 5 10.28 -4.27 -7.53
N LEU A 6 11.01 -5.39 -7.62
CA LEU A 6 10.95 -6.44 -6.60
C LEU A 6 11.02 -5.78 -5.21
N TRP A 7 10.22 -6.26 -4.26
CA TRP A 7 10.14 -5.72 -2.91
C TRP A 7 11.52 -5.60 -2.26
N ALA A 8 12.42 -6.55 -2.51
CA ALA A 8 13.83 -6.47 -2.10
C ALA A 8 14.58 -5.26 -2.69
N LYS A 9 14.45 -5.03 -4.00
CA LYS A 9 15.06 -3.87 -4.69
C LYS A 9 14.48 -2.54 -4.20
N LEU A 10 13.19 -2.51 -3.84
CA LEU A 10 12.59 -1.34 -3.21
C LEU A 10 13.31 -1.01 -1.91
N VAL A 11 13.48 -2.00 -1.02
CA VAL A 11 14.12 -1.82 0.28
C VAL A 11 15.57 -1.35 0.14
N GLU A 12 16.32 -1.93 -0.79
CA GLU A 12 17.69 -1.50 -1.10
C GLU A 12 17.77 -0.06 -1.63
N SER A 13 16.73 0.40 -2.32
CA SER A 13 16.66 1.75 -2.90
C SER A 13 16.21 2.85 -1.93
N LEU A 14 15.79 2.48 -0.71
CA LEU A 14 15.33 3.44 0.30
C LEU A 14 16.48 4.32 0.79
N SER A 15 16.29 5.65 0.83
CA SER A 15 17.29 6.59 1.31
C SER A 15 17.56 6.42 2.81
N GLU A 16 18.72 6.89 3.26
CA GLU A 16 18.99 7.05 4.70
C GLU A 16 17.93 7.98 5.32
N GLY A 17 17.25 7.52 6.37
CA GLY A 17 16.14 8.23 7.03
C GLY A 17 14.75 8.00 6.43
N ASP A 18 14.57 7.10 5.44
CA ASP A 18 13.24 6.71 4.99
C ASP A 18 12.52 5.88 6.05
N TYR A 19 11.39 6.40 6.57
CA TYR A 19 10.63 5.77 7.67
C TYR A 19 10.17 4.34 7.38
N ARG A 20 10.06 3.95 6.10
CA ARG A 20 9.67 2.59 5.75
C ARG A 20 10.70 1.56 6.20
N LYS A 21 11.97 1.95 6.36
CA LYS A 21 13.02 1.09 6.95
C LYS A 21 12.70 0.67 8.38
N ASP A 22 11.96 1.51 9.11
CA ASP A 22 11.59 1.23 10.50
C ASP A 22 10.36 0.31 10.59
N MET A 23 9.49 0.29 9.57
CA MET A 23 8.27 -0.51 9.59
C MET A 23 8.56 -2.01 9.61
N ALA A 24 7.99 -2.74 10.59
CA ALA A 24 8.11 -4.19 10.74
C ALA A 24 7.99 -5.00 9.43
N ARG A 25 7.06 -4.63 8.53
CA ARG A 25 6.83 -5.32 7.24
C ARG A 25 7.99 -5.23 6.23
N PHE A 26 8.88 -4.25 6.42
CA PHE A 26 10.03 -3.97 5.56
C PHE A 26 11.36 -4.35 6.23
N ARG A 27 11.33 -4.93 7.44
CA ARG A 27 12.52 -5.44 8.11
C ARG A 27 13.00 -6.76 7.47
N PRO A 28 14.31 -7.01 7.38
CA PRO A 28 14.89 -8.15 6.67
C PRO A 28 14.24 -9.52 6.99
N GLU A 29 13.90 -9.75 8.26
CA GLU A 29 13.29 -10.99 8.74
C GLU A 29 11.89 -11.27 8.16
N ASN A 30 11.19 -10.25 7.66
CA ASN A 30 9.85 -10.36 7.10
C ASN A 30 9.82 -10.24 5.57
N LEU A 31 10.92 -9.78 4.95
CA LEU A 31 10.98 -9.48 3.52
C LEU A 31 10.73 -10.70 2.64
N GLU A 32 11.41 -11.81 2.90
CA GLU A 32 11.31 -13.01 2.07
C GLU A 32 9.89 -13.56 2.03
N HIS A 33 9.22 -13.62 3.19
CA HIS A 33 7.83 -14.06 3.29
C HIS A 33 6.88 -13.10 2.58
N ASN A 34 7.00 -11.79 2.84
CA ASN A 34 6.12 -10.79 2.23
C ASN A 34 6.35 -10.66 0.70
N GLN A 35 7.56 -10.94 0.21
CA GLN A 35 7.87 -11.00 -1.22
C GLN A 35 7.08 -12.12 -1.90
N GLN A 36 6.91 -13.29 -1.29
CA GLN A 36 6.09 -14.37 -1.88
C GLN A 36 4.62 -13.97 -2.04
N LEU A 37 4.07 -13.20 -1.10
CA LEU A 37 2.72 -12.64 -1.22
C LEU A 37 2.65 -11.63 -2.36
N PHE A 38 3.65 -10.76 -2.46
CA PHE A 38 3.74 -9.78 -3.55
C PHE A 38 3.86 -10.45 -4.91
N ASP A 39 4.63 -11.54 -5.03
CA ASP A 39 4.78 -12.31 -6.27
C ASP A 39 3.45 -12.89 -6.75
N ARG A 40 2.64 -13.44 -5.83
CA ARG A 40 1.28 -13.92 -6.13
C ARG A 40 0.37 -12.79 -6.66
N VAL A 41 0.45 -11.59 -6.08
CA VAL A 41 -0.29 -10.42 -6.61
C VAL A 41 0.18 -10.08 -8.03
N ASN A 42 1.49 -10.13 -8.29
CA ASN A 42 2.04 -9.88 -9.64
C ASN A 42 1.56 -10.93 -10.65
N GLU A 43 1.46 -12.21 -10.26
CA GLU A 43 0.94 -13.27 -11.11
C GLU A 43 -0.51 -13.01 -11.53
N ILE A 44 -1.37 -12.58 -10.60
CA ILE A 44 -2.76 -12.19 -10.91
C ILE A 44 -2.76 -10.97 -11.83
N ALA A 45 -1.96 -9.96 -11.52
CA ALA A 45 -1.89 -8.72 -12.31
C ALA A 45 -1.45 -9.01 -13.76
N ALA A 46 -0.46 -9.89 -13.93
CA ALA A 46 0.03 -10.33 -15.23
C ALA A 46 -1.04 -11.09 -16.02
N ARG A 47 -1.78 -12.02 -15.37
CA ARG A 47 -2.91 -12.72 -16.00
C ARG A 47 -4.00 -11.74 -16.49
N LYS A 48 -4.25 -10.67 -15.72
CA LYS A 48 -5.21 -9.61 -16.07
C LYS A 48 -4.65 -8.51 -16.97
N GLN A 49 -3.37 -8.59 -17.33
CA GLN A 49 -2.67 -7.58 -18.14
C GLN A 49 -2.80 -6.16 -17.57
N CYS A 50 -2.71 -6.05 -16.25
CA CYS A 50 -2.78 -4.78 -15.52
C CYS A 50 -1.57 -4.62 -14.59
N THR A 51 -1.38 -3.43 -14.04
CA THR A 51 -0.35 -3.24 -13.02
C THR A 51 -0.82 -3.76 -11.66
N PRO A 52 0.10 -4.16 -10.75
CA PRO A 52 -0.27 -4.52 -9.38
C PRO A 52 -1.03 -3.39 -8.65
N SER A 53 -0.69 -2.12 -8.93
CA SER A 53 -1.40 -0.96 -8.39
C SER A 53 -2.85 -0.87 -8.88
N GLN A 54 -3.10 -1.14 -10.17
CA GLN A 54 -4.44 -1.20 -10.73
C GLN A 54 -5.25 -2.34 -10.13
N LEU A 55 -4.65 -3.53 -10.00
CA LEU A 55 -5.29 -4.70 -9.40
C LEU A 55 -5.70 -4.42 -7.95
N ALA A 56 -4.80 -3.85 -7.15
CA ALA A 56 -5.07 -3.51 -5.75
C ALA A 56 -6.22 -2.49 -5.63
N LEU A 57 -6.22 -1.45 -6.46
CA LEU A 57 -7.29 -0.44 -6.45
C LEU A 57 -8.62 -1.01 -6.92
N ALA A 58 -8.62 -1.86 -7.95
CA ALA A 58 -9.80 -2.58 -8.42
C ALA A 58 -10.37 -3.47 -7.32
N TRP A 59 -9.52 -4.20 -6.58
CA TRP A 59 -9.95 -5.03 -5.44
C TRP A 59 -10.67 -4.20 -4.37
N ILE A 60 -10.14 -3.02 -4.02
CA ILE A 60 -10.79 -2.12 -3.06
C ILE A 60 -12.16 -1.66 -3.57
N HIS A 61 -12.26 -1.28 -4.85
CA HIS A 61 -13.54 -0.89 -5.45
C HIS A 61 -14.59 -2.02 -5.41
N HIS A 62 -14.19 -3.29 -5.44
CA HIS A 62 -15.12 -4.43 -5.39
C HIS A 62 -15.56 -4.81 -3.97
N GLN A 63 -15.06 -4.13 -2.92
CA GLN A 63 -15.46 -4.41 -1.53
C GLN A 63 -16.88 -3.93 -1.19
N GLY A 64 -17.46 -3.02 -1.99
CA GLY A 64 -18.83 -2.56 -1.81
C GLY A 64 -19.16 -1.32 -2.64
N ASP A 65 -20.45 -1.12 -2.93
CA ASP A 65 -20.95 0.06 -3.67
C ASP A 65 -20.79 1.37 -2.86
N ASP A 66 -20.53 1.27 -1.57
CA ASP A 66 -20.27 2.35 -0.62
C ASP A 66 -18.77 2.62 -0.42
N VAL A 67 -17.89 1.96 -1.17
CA VAL A 67 -16.44 2.10 -1.07
C VAL A 67 -15.89 3.03 -2.16
N CYS A 68 -15.35 4.17 -1.75
CA CYS A 68 -14.72 5.15 -2.64
C CYS A 68 -13.25 5.39 -2.23
N PRO A 69 -12.28 4.63 -2.79
CA PRO A 69 -10.86 4.86 -2.51
C PRO A 69 -10.40 6.20 -3.07
N ILE A 70 -9.52 6.88 -2.33
CA ILE A 70 -8.97 8.20 -2.67
C ILE A 70 -7.44 8.14 -2.91
N PRO A 71 -6.98 7.43 -3.96
CA PRO A 71 -5.55 7.24 -4.19
C PRO A 71 -4.86 8.56 -4.57
N GLY A 72 -3.91 8.99 -3.74
CA GLY A 72 -3.07 10.16 -4.01
C GLY A 72 -1.96 9.86 -5.03
N THR A 73 -1.54 10.88 -5.78
CA THR A 73 -0.39 10.80 -6.69
C THR A 73 0.19 12.20 -6.98
N THR A 74 1.49 12.26 -7.28
CA THR A 74 2.18 13.46 -7.77
C THR A 74 2.48 13.42 -9.27
N LYS A 75 2.15 12.31 -9.95
CA LYS A 75 2.46 12.06 -11.37
C LYS A 75 1.21 11.75 -12.17
N ILE A 76 1.13 12.27 -13.39
CA ILE A 76 -0.02 12.08 -14.30
C ILE A 76 -0.11 10.62 -14.75
N GLU A 77 1.02 9.95 -14.96
CA GLU A 77 1.06 8.55 -15.38
C GLU A 77 0.39 7.64 -14.35
N ASN A 78 0.66 7.90 -13.07
CA ASN A 78 0.03 7.20 -11.95
C ASN A 78 -1.46 7.55 -11.83
N PHE A 79 -1.85 8.80 -12.11
CA PHE A 79 -3.28 9.17 -12.18
C PHE A 79 -4.01 8.35 -13.24
N ASN A 80 -3.43 8.23 -14.44
CA ASN A 80 -4.00 7.43 -15.52
C ASN A 80 -4.07 5.94 -15.15
N GLN A 81 -3.07 5.41 -14.43
CA GLN A 81 -3.14 4.06 -13.89
C GLN A 81 -4.29 3.91 -12.88
N ASN A 82 -4.44 4.83 -11.93
CA ASN A 82 -5.52 4.82 -10.95
C ASN A 82 -6.90 4.83 -11.62
N VAL A 83 -7.11 5.68 -12.63
CA VAL A 83 -8.35 5.71 -13.42
C VAL A 83 -8.57 4.39 -14.15
N GLY A 84 -7.51 3.80 -14.72
CA GLY A 84 -7.58 2.51 -15.41
C GLY A 84 -8.05 1.34 -14.55
N ALA A 85 -7.89 1.42 -13.21
CA ALA A 85 -8.38 0.38 -12.30
C ALA A 85 -9.90 0.21 -12.34
N LEU A 86 -10.66 1.28 -12.67
CA LEU A 86 -12.12 1.26 -12.78
C LEU A 86 -12.63 0.34 -13.89
N SER A 87 -11.79 0.07 -14.89
CA SER A 87 -12.12 -0.81 -16.02
C SER A 87 -11.87 -2.29 -15.72
N LEU A 88 -11.21 -2.62 -14.61
CA LEU A 88 -10.94 -3.99 -14.23
C LEU A 88 -12.17 -4.63 -13.59
N ARG A 89 -12.48 -5.84 -14.03
CA ARG A 89 -13.49 -6.73 -13.41
C ARG A 89 -12.77 -7.92 -12.80
N LEU A 90 -13.06 -8.16 -11.52
CA LEU A 90 -12.51 -9.29 -10.78
C LEU A 90 -13.56 -10.39 -10.70
N THR A 91 -13.19 -11.62 -11.01
CA THR A 91 -14.08 -12.77 -10.83
C THR A 91 -14.18 -13.12 -9.34
N PRO A 92 -15.22 -13.86 -8.90
CA PRO A 92 -15.30 -14.34 -7.52
C PRO A 92 -14.07 -15.14 -7.08
N GLU A 93 -13.46 -15.92 -7.98
CA GLU A 93 -12.26 -16.70 -7.71
C GLU A 93 -11.03 -15.80 -7.52
N GLU A 94 -10.87 -14.77 -8.35
CA GLU A 94 -9.79 -13.79 -8.21
C GLU A 94 -9.94 -12.97 -6.92
N MET A 95 -11.18 -12.62 -6.56
CA MET A 95 -11.48 -11.95 -5.28
C MET A 95 -11.08 -12.82 -4.09
N ALA A 96 -11.50 -14.08 -4.06
CA ALA A 96 -11.13 -15.02 -3.02
C ALA A 96 -9.61 -15.26 -2.94
N GLU A 97 -8.93 -15.32 -4.09
CA GLU A 97 -7.47 -15.43 -4.16
C GLU A 97 -6.78 -14.19 -3.55
N LEU A 98 -7.24 -12.98 -3.90
CA LEU A 98 -6.72 -11.72 -3.35
C LEU A 98 -6.98 -11.58 -1.85
N GLU A 99 -8.17 -11.97 -1.38
CA GLU A 99 -8.51 -11.97 0.05
C GLU A 99 -7.64 -12.92 0.86
N SER A 100 -7.33 -14.10 0.31
CA SER A 100 -6.39 -15.05 0.93
C SER A 100 -4.99 -14.46 1.04
N ILE A 101 -4.52 -13.71 0.03
CA ILE A 101 -3.20 -13.06 0.06
C ILE A 101 -3.19 -11.88 1.04
N ALA A 102 -4.28 -11.11 1.10
CA ALA A 102 -4.40 -9.89 1.89
C ALA A 102 -4.81 -10.14 3.37
N SER A 103 -5.05 -11.39 3.75
CA SER A 103 -5.40 -11.76 5.13
C SER A 103 -4.38 -11.20 6.14
N SER A 104 -4.88 -10.74 7.30
CA SER A 104 -4.04 -10.20 8.37
C SER A 104 -2.99 -11.21 8.85
N ASP A 105 -3.32 -12.49 8.83
CA ASP A 105 -2.43 -13.57 9.28
C ASP A 105 -1.41 -13.96 8.22
N ALA A 106 -1.63 -13.56 6.96
CA ALA A 106 -0.72 -13.84 5.86
C ALA A 106 0.49 -12.91 5.88
N VAL A 107 0.34 -11.62 6.16
CA VAL A 107 1.45 -10.64 6.10
C VAL A 107 2.25 -10.66 7.39
N ARG A 108 3.58 -10.82 7.31
CA ARG A 108 4.45 -10.75 8.49
C ARG A 108 4.85 -9.32 8.81
N GLY A 109 4.80 -8.99 10.10
CA GLY A 109 5.11 -7.67 10.63
C GLY A 109 3.87 -6.79 10.78
N GLU A 110 3.80 -6.11 11.92
CA GLU A 110 2.71 -5.18 12.23
C GLU A 110 2.60 -4.06 11.20
N ARG A 111 1.37 -3.56 10.98
CA ARG A 111 1.14 -2.41 10.08
C ARG A 111 1.69 -1.12 10.68
N SER A 112 1.63 -1.00 12.00
CA SER A 112 2.03 0.16 12.78
C SER A 112 2.82 -0.32 13.98
N GLU A 113 3.97 0.29 14.23
CA GLU A 113 4.72 -0.01 15.44
C GLU A 113 4.08 0.70 16.64
N ASP A 114 4.21 0.09 17.81
CA ASP A 114 3.76 0.70 19.06
C ASP A 114 4.63 1.95 19.33
N GLY A 115 4.02 3.13 19.39
CA GLY A 115 4.73 4.39 19.65
C GLY A 115 4.80 5.42 18.51
N PHE A 116 4.12 5.22 17.37
CA PHE A 116 3.90 6.32 16.42
C PHE A 116 3.07 7.42 17.11
N SER A 117 3.58 8.66 17.09
CA SER A 117 2.83 9.82 17.56
C SER A 117 1.55 9.92 16.76
N THR A 118 0.42 9.72 17.43
CA THR A 118 -0.91 9.88 16.84
C THR A 118 -1.41 11.29 17.15
N PHE A 119 -2.60 11.63 16.65
CA PHE A 119 -3.29 12.87 17.02
C PHE A 119 -3.46 13.04 18.55
N LYS A 120 -3.29 11.96 19.33
CA LYS A 120 -3.40 11.92 20.78
C LYS A 120 -2.51 12.93 21.50
N ASP A 121 -1.33 13.22 20.94
CA ASP A 121 -0.36 14.16 21.53
C ASP A 121 -0.20 15.44 20.70
N SER A 122 -1.10 15.67 19.73
CA SER A 122 -1.14 16.88 18.90
C SER A 122 -2.02 17.94 19.55
N ASP A 123 -1.45 18.76 20.43
CA ASP A 123 -2.16 19.89 21.04
C ASP A 123 -1.91 21.21 20.26
N THR A 124 -2.86 22.14 20.34
CA THR A 124 -2.71 23.48 19.77
C THR A 124 -2.14 24.39 20.85
N PRO A 125 -0.99 25.07 20.61
CA PRO A 125 -0.46 26.02 21.58
C PRO A 125 -1.53 27.03 22.00
N PRO A 126 -1.71 27.29 23.31
CA PRO A 126 -2.74 28.20 23.76
C PRO A 126 -2.47 29.60 23.21
N LEU A 127 -3.52 30.39 22.98
CA LEU A 127 -3.40 31.74 22.40
C LEU A 127 -2.40 32.63 23.18
N SER A 128 -2.27 32.40 24.50
CA SER A 128 -1.32 33.08 25.38
C SER A 128 0.16 32.79 25.08
N SER A 129 0.46 31.72 24.34
CA SER A 129 1.82 31.35 23.91
C SER A 129 2.27 32.09 22.64
N TRP A 130 1.33 32.75 21.94
CA TRP A 130 1.61 33.51 20.73
C TRP A 130 2.30 34.83 21.08
N LYS A 131 3.51 35.06 20.57
CA LYS A 131 4.17 36.37 20.60
C LYS A 131 4.04 36.99 19.22
N ALA A 132 3.28 38.08 19.12
CA ALA A 132 3.23 38.89 17.91
C ALA A 132 4.63 39.48 17.66
N ILE A 133 5.10 39.39 16.41
CA ILE A 133 6.31 40.07 15.92
C ILE A 133 5.96 41.51 15.61
#